data_AF-Q7VML5-F1
#
_entry.id   AF-Q7VML5-F1
#
_cell.length_a   1.000
_cell.length_b   1.000
_cell.length_c   1.000
_cell.angle_alpha   90.00
_cell.angle_beta   90.00
_cell.angle_gamma   90.00
#
_symmetry.space_group_name_H-M   'P 1'
#
loop_
_entity.id
_entity.type
_entity.pdbx_description
1 polymer ?
#
loop_
_entity_poly.entity_id
_entity_poly.type
_entity_poly.pdbx_seq_one_letter_code
_entity_poly.pdbx_strand_id
1 'polypeptide(L)'
;MKKYFSINIFDEDKELLLHDTLDEAKKACLDNAREQYDYACEMEDIDEYERVVDEAIYGVVMGKCISTTRQPNKEDAYESQYDYIVESPELVEHNGWIKCTDKLPTLRPTGSSTWVLLWGLEEETDNEETMFQGFMFKGGIFYSESGKCHQVTHWQPLPSPPVTK
;
A
#
# COMPACT_ATOMS: atom_id res chain seq x y z
N MET A 1 -1.60 -5.60 3.73
CA MET A 1 -0.52 -5.55 2.73
C MET A 1 0.41 -4.44 3.13
N LYS A 2 1.68 -4.78 3.40
CA LYS A 2 2.69 -3.82 3.82
C LYS A 2 3.07 -2.93 2.63
N LYS A 3 2.77 -1.64 2.73
CA LYS A 3 3.01 -0.66 1.68
C LYS A 3 4.01 0.41 2.09
N TYR A 4 4.55 0.32 3.30
CA TYR A 4 5.55 1.25 3.80
C TYR A 4 6.87 0.50 3.89
N PHE A 5 7.97 1.19 3.62
CA PHE A 5 9.30 0.59 3.67
C PHE A 5 10.32 1.50 4.35
N SER A 6 11.40 0.89 4.84
CA SER A 6 12.63 1.58 5.23
C SER A 6 13.85 0.78 4.75
N ILE A 7 14.96 1.46 4.51
CA ILE A 7 16.26 0.81 4.24
C ILE A 7 17.02 0.70 5.56
N ASN A 8 17.53 -0.50 5.86
CA ASN A 8 18.40 -0.73 7.01
C ASN A 8 19.87 -0.52 6.62
N ILE A 9 20.41 0.66 6.92
CA ILE A 9 21.81 0.98 6.60
C ILE A 9 22.83 0.43 7.59
N PHE A 10 22.39 -0.16 8.71
CA PHE A 10 23.26 -0.84 9.66
C PHE A 10 23.62 -2.26 9.18
N ASP A 11 22.77 -2.84 8.32
CA ASP A 11 23.05 -4.11 7.68
C ASP A 11 23.93 -3.90 6.43
N GLU A 12 24.97 -4.72 6.26
CA GLU A 12 25.90 -4.64 5.13
C GLU A 12 25.18 -4.75 3.77
N ASP A 13 24.10 -5.54 3.68
CA ASP A 13 23.34 -5.76 2.45
C ASP A 13 22.25 -4.71 2.20
N LYS A 14 22.10 -3.73 3.11
CA LYS A 14 21.11 -2.64 3.03
C LYS A 14 19.68 -3.16 2.86
N GLU A 15 19.25 -4.01 3.79
CA GLU A 15 17.97 -4.71 3.72
C GLU A 15 16.77 -3.74 3.57
N LEU A 16 15.88 -4.04 2.61
CA LEU A 16 14.59 -3.36 2.48
C LEU A 16 13.57 -3.99 3.44
N LEU A 17 13.18 -3.23 4.46
CA LEU A 17 12.22 -3.65 5.47
C LEU A 17 10.82 -3.16 5.11
N LEU A 18 9.82 -4.05 5.18
CA LEU A 18 8.42 -3.72 4.96
C LEU A 18 7.63 -3.55 6.27
N HIS A 19 6.81 -2.50 6.33
CA HIS A 19 6.05 -2.07 7.51
C HIS A 19 4.55 -1.95 7.24
N ASP A 20 3.75 -2.07 8.30
CA ASP A 20 2.29 -1.96 8.22
C ASP A 20 1.83 -0.50 8.25
N THR A 21 2.60 0.38 8.90
CA THR A 21 2.34 1.83 8.99
C THR A 21 3.52 2.71 8.56
N LEU A 22 3.24 3.96 8.20
CA LEU A 22 4.29 4.95 7.89
C LEU A 22 5.13 5.29 9.12
N ASP A 23 4.53 5.30 10.31
CA ASP A 23 5.22 5.65 11.54
C ASP A 23 6.21 4.56 11.96
N GLU A 24 5.86 3.28 11.75
CA GLU A 24 6.81 2.16 11.90
C GLU A 24 7.98 2.29 10.94
N ALA A 25 7.74 2.59 9.66
CA ALA A 25 8.80 2.77 8.67
C ALA A 25 9.74 3.93 9.02
N LYS A 26 9.19 5.08 9.44
CA LYS A 26 9.97 6.23 9.93
C LYS A 26 10.82 5.86 11.14
N LYS A 27 10.21 5.18 12.11
CA LYS A 27 10.88 4.79 13.34
C LYS A 27 12.03 3.82 13.05
N ALA A 28 11.77 2.75 12.29
CA ALA A 28 12.79 1.79 11.92
C ALA A 28 13.96 2.44 11.17
N CYS A 29 13.67 3.31 10.19
CA CYS A 29 14.69 4.07 9.47
C CYS A 29 15.58 4.90 10.40
N LEU A 30 14.97 5.61 11.36
CA LEU A 30 15.69 6.45 12.31
C LEU A 30 16.50 5.63 13.31
N ASP A 31 15.92 4.56 13.84
CA ASP A 31 16.56 3.68 14.83
C ASP A 31 17.79 2.99 14.20
N ASN A 32 17.66 2.46 12.97
CA ASN A 32 18.79 1.86 12.24
C ASN A 32 19.91 2.86 11.91
N ALA A 33 19.56 4.10 11.52
CA ALA A 33 20.55 5.13 11.26
C ALA A 33 21.31 5.54 12.53
N ARG A 34 20.64 5.56 13.68
CA ARG A 34 21.30 5.79 14.98
C ARG A 34 22.23 4.66 15.36
N GLU A 35 21.83 3.42 15.11
CA GLU A 35 22.67 2.26 15.39
C GLU A 35 23.96 2.28 14.55
N GLN A 36 23.88 2.59 13.26
CA GLN A 36 25.06 2.79 12.41
C GLN A 36 25.93 3.97 12.87
N TYR A 37 25.32 5.07 13.30
CA TYR A 37 26.05 6.21 13.84
C TYR A 37 26.82 5.83 15.11
N ASP A 38 26.14 5.17 16.06
CA ASP A 38 26.73 4.76 17.34
C ASP A 38 27.87 3.76 17.10
N TYR A 39 27.69 2.79 16.21
CA TYR A 39 28.74 1.85 15.80
C TYR A 39 29.96 2.56 15.19
N ALA A 40 29.74 3.47 14.24
CA ALA A 40 30.82 4.24 13.62
C ALA A 40 31.58 5.10 14.65
N CYS A 41 30.88 5.67 15.63
CA CYS A 41 31.50 6.36 16.76
C CYS A 41 32.35 5.42 17.64
N GLU A 42 31.87 4.22 17.94
CA GLU A 42 32.61 3.22 18.73
C GLU A 42 33.86 2.70 18.00
N MET A 43 33.79 2.61 16.68
CA MET A 43 34.90 2.19 15.82
C MET A 43 35.88 3.32 15.49
N GLU A 44 35.60 4.55 15.94
CA GLU A 44 36.34 5.78 15.58
C GLU A 44 36.43 6.01 14.05
N ASP A 45 35.43 5.53 13.29
CA ASP A 45 35.36 5.62 11.83
C ASP A 45 34.04 6.27 11.39
N ILE A 46 33.87 7.56 11.73
CA ILE A 46 32.64 8.30 11.40
C ILE A 46 32.43 8.46 9.88
N ASP A 47 33.51 8.39 9.10
CA ASP A 47 33.47 8.43 7.63
C ASP A 47 32.62 7.27 7.08
N GLU A 48 32.56 6.13 7.78
CA GLU A 48 31.69 5.01 7.40
C GLU A 48 30.21 5.40 7.44
N TYR A 49 29.77 6.08 8.51
CA TYR A 49 28.39 6.56 8.63
C TYR A 49 28.06 7.66 7.61
N GLU A 50 28.96 8.64 7.43
CA GLU A 50 28.74 9.74 6.48
C GLU A 50 28.54 9.25 5.05
N ARG A 51 29.14 8.11 4.68
CA ARG A 51 28.98 7.50 3.34
C ARG A 51 27.62 6.87 3.12
N VAL A 52 26.92 6.44 4.16
CA VAL A 52 25.71 5.60 4.03
C VAL A 52 24.43 6.27 4.53
N VAL A 53 24.51 7.36 5.30
CA VAL A 53 23.34 8.03 5.89
C VAL A 53 22.33 8.51 4.84
N ASP A 54 22.79 8.95 3.66
CA ASP A 54 21.90 9.40 2.58
C ASP A 54 21.03 8.26 2.00
N GLU A 55 21.39 7.01 2.29
CA GLU A 55 20.64 5.82 1.91
C GLU A 55 19.64 5.37 2.97
N ALA A 56 19.63 6.01 4.16
CA ALA A 56 18.62 5.80 5.19
C ALA A 56 17.29 6.44 4.77
N ILE A 57 16.58 5.73 3.90
CA ILE A 57 15.34 6.18 3.27
C ILE A 57 14.16 5.39 3.81
N TYR A 58 13.06 6.08 4.06
CA TYR A 58 11.75 5.47 4.28
C TYR A 58 10.74 6.01 3.27
N GLY A 59 9.70 5.23 2.99
CA GLY A 59 8.71 5.64 2.01
C GLY A 59 7.49 4.75 1.88
N VAL A 60 6.74 4.99 0.81
CA VAL A 60 5.55 4.23 0.42
C VAL A 60 5.84 3.50 -0.88
N VAL A 61 5.59 2.21 -0.89
CA VAL A 61 5.64 1.36 -2.09
C VAL A 61 4.43 1.71 -2.96
N MET A 62 4.70 2.25 -4.15
CA MET A 62 3.67 2.68 -5.11
C MET A 62 3.29 1.59 -6.11
N GLY A 63 3.94 0.44 -6.07
CA GLY A 63 3.64 -0.70 -6.92
C GLY A 63 4.60 -1.86 -6.65
N LYS A 64 4.27 -3.04 -7.16
CA LYS A 64 5.11 -4.24 -7.05
C LYS A 64 4.88 -5.17 -8.23
N CYS A 65 5.80 -6.08 -8.45
CA CYS A 65 5.55 -7.22 -9.33
C CYS A 65 4.76 -8.30 -8.59
N ILE A 66 3.82 -8.94 -9.28
CA ILE A 66 3.18 -10.17 -8.82
C ILE A 66 3.32 -11.24 -9.90
N SER A 67 3.56 -12.48 -9.47
CA SER A 67 3.38 -13.67 -10.31
C SER A 67 2.20 -14.45 -9.78
N THR A 68 1.35 -14.93 -10.69
CA THR A 68 0.29 -15.87 -10.35
C THR A 68 0.76 -17.30 -10.59
N THR A 69 0.00 -18.27 -10.11
CA THR A 69 0.26 -19.69 -10.36
C THR A 69 -0.94 -20.34 -11.00
N ARG A 70 -0.70 -21.28 -11.90
CA ARG A 70 -1.74 -22.10 -12.53
C ARG A 70 -1.34 -23.57 -12.60
N GLN A 71 -2.32 -24.42 -12.87
CA GLN A 71 -2.08 -25.84 -13.14
C GLN A 71 -1.36 -26.02 -14.49
N PRO A 72 -0.43 -26.99 -14.60
CA PRO A 72 0.21 -27.31 -15.87
C PRO A 72 -0.79 -27.90 -16.87
N ASN A 73 -0.63 -27.56 -18.13
CA ASN A 73 -1.35 -28.12 -19.26
C ASN A 73 -0.46 -29.16 -19.99
N LYS A 74 -0.97 -29.76 -21.07
CA LYS A 74 -0.24 -30.80 -21.82
C LYS A 74 1.03 -30.28 -22.53
N GLU A 75 1.14 -28.99 -22.76
CA GLU A 75 2.28 -28.35 -23.43
C GLU A 75 3.39 -28.00 -22.42
N ASP A 76 3.04 -27.76 -21.15
CA ASP A 76 4.00 -27.50 -20.05
C ASP A 76 4.79 -28.77 -19.63
N ALA A 77 4.39 -29.95 -20.12
CA ALA A 77 4.83 -31.27 -19.66
C ALA A 77 6.31 -31.60 -19.91
N TYR A 78 7.06 -30.73 -20.59
CA TYR A 78 8.46 -30.99 -20.91
C TYR A 78 9.47 -30.44 -19.88
N GLU A 79 9.10 -29.52 -18.98
CA GLU A 79 10.11 -28.74 -18.26
C GLU A 79 9.89 -28.51 -16.75
N SER A 80 8.72 -28.82 -16.18
CA SER A 80 8.48 -28.56 -14.75
C SER A 80 8.61 -29.83 -13.88
N GLN A 81 9.44 -29.75 -12.83
CA GLN A 81 9.49 -30.74 -11.74
C GLN A 81 8.41 -30.50 -10.67
N TYR A 82 7.55 -29.49 -10.87
CA TYR A 82 6.57 -29.01 -9.91
C TYR A 82 5.14 -29.16 -10.45
N ASP A 83 4.19 -29.40 -9.54
CA ASP A 83 2.75 -29.57 -9.83
C ASP A 83 2.03 -28.27 -10.25
N TYR A 84 2.76 -27.18 -10.47
CA TYR A 84 2.22 -25.88 -10.88
C TYR A 84 3.22 -25.12 -11.75
N ILE A 85 2.68 -24.18 -12.53
CA ILE A 85 3.45 -23.23 -13.34
C ILE A 85 3.38 -21.86 -12.67
N VAL A 86 4.54 -21.22 -12.50
CA VAL A 86 4.64 -19.82 -12.10
C VAL A 86 4.60 -18.97 -13.36
N GLU A 87 3.63 -18.07 -13.43
CA GLU A 87 3.49 -17.17 -14.56
C GLU A 87 4.53 -16.04 -14.51
N SER A 88 4.86 -15.51 -15.69
CA SER A 88 5.73 -14.33 -15.80
C SER A 88 5.19 -13.20 -14.92
N PRO A 89 6.07 -12.50 -14.17
CA PRO A 89 5.64 -11.43 -13.29
C PRO A 89 5.03 -10.26 -14.07
N GLU A 90 4.01 -9.64 -13.48
CA GLU A 90 3.35 -8.43 -13.99
C GLU A 90 3.46 -7.29 -12.98
N LEU A 91 3.61 -6.06 -13.49
CA LEU A 91 3.66 -4.86 -12.66
C LEU A 91 2.24 -4.47 -12.21
N VAL A 92 2.06 -4.27 -10.91
CA VAL A 92 0.80 -3.82 -10.31
C VAL A 92 1.05 -2.57 -9.47
N GLU A 93 0.35 -1.49 -9.79
CA GLU A 93 0.45 -0.21 -9.07
C GLU A 93 -0.50 -0.14 -7.86
N HIS A 94 -0.03 0.47 -6.78
CA HIS A 94 -0.83 0.96 -5.67
C HIS A 94 -1.38 2.34 -6.00
N ASN A 95 -2.49 2.37 -6.75
CA ASN A 95 -3.20 3.60 -7.10
C ASN A 95 -4.03 4.21 -5.94
N GLY A 96 -3.85 3.74 -4.69
CA GLY A 96 -4.54 4.22 -3.50
C GLY A 96 -6.00 3.76 -3.35
N TRP A 97 -6.61 3.28 -4.43
CA TRP A 97 -7.97 2.77 -4.44
C TRP A 97 -8.07 1.38 -3.82
N ILE A 98 -9.10 1.19 -3.00
CA ILE A 98 -9.40 -0.06 -2.30
C ILE A 98 -10.68 -0.63 -2.91
N LYS A 99 -10.61 -1.82 -3.50
CA LYS A 99 -11.80 -2.55 -3.96
C LYS A 99 -12.73 -2.81 -2.78
N CYS A 100 -14.03 -2.54 -2.96
CA CYS A 100 -15.02 -2.77 -1.92
C CYS A 100 -15.11 -4.26 -1.53
N THR A 101 -14.80 -5.17 -2.45
CA THR A 101 -14.73 -6.62 -2.21
C THR A 101 -13.55 -7.02 -1.32
N ASP A 102 -12.47 -6.25 -1.34
CA ASP A 102 -11.26 -6.57 -0.58
C ASP A 102 -11.37 -6.03 0.84
N LYS A 103 -11.86 -4.79 0.98
CA LYS A 103 -12.06 -4.13 2.27
C LYS A 103 -13.08 -2.99 2.15
N LEU A 104 -13.97 -2.89 3.13
CA LEU A 104 -14.91 -1.78 3.26
C LEU A 104 -14.37 -0.64 4.16
N PRO A 105 -14.88 0.61 4.02
CA PRO A 105 -14.57 1.70 4.95
C PRO A 105 -14.87 1.34 6.41
N THR A 106 -14.04 1.83 7.33
CA THR A 106 -14.27 1.63 8.77
C THR A 106 -15.51 2.40 9.24
N LEU A 107 -16.41 1.71 9.93
CA LEU A 107 -17.60 2.33 10.52
C LEU A 107 -17.28 3.01 11.85
N ARG A 108 -17.86 4.20 12.06
CA ARG A 108 -17.92 4.86 13.37
C ARG A 108 -19.02 4.25 14.23
N PRO A 109 -19.05 4.52 15.55
CA PRO A 109 -20.14 4.06 16.43
C PRO A 109 -21.54 4.46 15.97
N THR A 110 -21.66 5.54 15.20
CA THR A 110 -22.91 6.02 14.58
C THR A 110 -23.47 5.06 13.51
N GLY A 111 -22.69 4.07 13.07
CA GLY A 111 -23.08 3.14 12.01
C GLY A 111 -22.75 3.63 10.59
N SER A 112 -22.07 4.76 10.46
CA SER A 112 -21.56 5.28 9.19
C SER A 112 -20.04 5.43 9.20
N SER A 113 -19.41 5.28 8.05
CA SER A 113 -18.00 5.65 7.86
C SER A 113 -17.81 7.16 7.83
N THR A 114 -16.57 7.62 7.88
CA THR A 114 -16.23 8.97 7.40
C THR A 114 -16.53 9.12 5.91
N TRP A 115 -16.57 10.36 5.45
CA TRP A 115 -16.56 10.64 4.02
C TRP A 115 -15.27 10.11 3.39
N VAL A 116 -15.41 9.56 2.20
CA VAL A 116 -14.37 8.94 1.39
C VAL A 116 -14.59 9.34 -0.06
N LEU A 117 -13.55 9.21 -0.89
CA LEU A 117 -13.74 9.22 -2.34
C LEU A 117 -14.22 7.83 -2.76
N LEU A 118 -15.19 7.81 -3.65
CA LEU A 118 -15.80 6.63 -4.24
C LEU A 118 -15.52 6.63 -5.74
N TRP A 119 -15.44 5.43 -6.30
CA TRP A 119 -15.39 5.20 -7.73
C TRP A 119 -16.51 4.24 -8.13
N GLY A 120 -17.32 4.63 -9.10
CA GLY A 120 -18.44 3.82 -9.59
C GLY A 120 -19.53 4.69 -10.24
N LEU A 121 -20.77 4.21 -10.19
CA LEU A 121 -21.96 4.91 -10.66
C LEU A 121 -22.69 5.50 -9.45
N GLU A 122 -22.76 6.82 -9.38
CA GLU A 122 -23.44 7.51 -8.29
C GLU A 122 -24.94 7.28 -8.40
N GLU A 123 -25.50 7.48 -9.60
CA GLU A 123 -26.90 7.32 -9.92
C GLU A 123 -27.13 6.21 -10.95
N GLU A 124 -28.35 5.65 -11.01
CA GLU A 124 -28.70 4.61 -11.98
C GLU A 124 -28.67 5.13 -13.44
N THR A 125 -28.83 6.44 -13.62
CA THR A 125 -28.80 7.09 -14.93
C THR A 125 -27.39 7.41 -15.43
N ASP A 126 -26.37 7.18 -14.61
CA ASP A 126 -24.98 7.42 -15.02
C ASP A 126 -24.56 6.43 -16.11
N ASN A 127 -23.93 6.94 -17.16
CA ASN A 127 -23.49 6.12 -18.29
C ASN A 127 -22.03 5.66 -18.15
N GLU A 128 -21.26 6.26 -17.24
CA GLU A 128 -19.84 6.00 -17.03
C GLU A 128 -19.50 6.08 -15.55
N GLU A 129 -18.55 5.26 -15.10
CA GLU A 129 -18.04 5.35 -13.73
C GLU A 129 -17.26 6.65 -13.53
N THR A 130 -17.49 7.31 -12.40
CA THR A 130 -16.80 8.56 -12.05
C THR A 130 -16.30 8.52 -10.62
N MET A 131 -15.48 9.52 -10.29
CA MET A 131 -15.04 9.77 -8.92
C MET A 131 -15.97 10.79 -8.26
N PHE A 132 -16.52 10.43 -7.11
CA PHE A 132 -17.41 11.28 -6.32
C PHE A 132 -17.20 11.06 -4.82
N GLN A 133 -17.77 11.93 -3.98
CA GLN A 133 -17.67 11.80 -2.53
C GLN A 133 -18.88 11.07 -1.96
N GLY A 134 -18.65 10.22 -0.97
CA GLY A 134 -19.73 9.55 -0.25
C GLY A 134 -19.28 8.95 1.06
N PHE A 135 -20.18 8.21 1.70
CA PHE A 135 -19.91 7.45 2.92
C PHE A 135 -20.63 6.11 2.87
N MET A 136 -20.13 5.14 3.63
CA MET A 136 -20.76 3.84 3.79
C MET A 136 -21.62 3.82 5.05
N PHE A 137 -22.79 3.20 4.98
CA PHE A 137 -23.64 2.86 6.12
C PHE A 137 -23.59 1.35 6.42
N LYS A 138 -24.10 0.96 7.60
CA LYS A 138 -24.19 -0.46 8.00
C LYS A 138 -24.76 -1.33 6.88
N GLY A 139 -24.13 -2.48 6.66
CA GLY A 139 -24.50 -3.43 5.61
C GLY A 139 -23.77 -3.23 4.28
N GLY A 140 -22.76 -2.35 4.21
CA GLY A 140 -21.96 -2.15 2.99
C GLY A 140 -22.67 -1.31 1.92
N ILE A 141 -23.67 -0.53 2.33
CA ILE A 141 -24.46 0.31 1.43
C ILE A 141 -23.84 1.71 1.41
N PHE A 142 -23.55 2.21 0.22
CA PHE A 142 -22.96 3.53 0.03
C PHE A 142 -24.01 4.60 -0.23
N TYR A 143 -23.74 5.79 0.27
CA TYR A 143 -24.56 6.99 0.09
C TYR A 143 -23.67 8.17 -0.30
N SER A 144 -24.17 9.05 -1.14
CA SER A 144 -23.61 10.35 -1.48
C SER A 144 -24.60 11.46 -1.11
N GLU A 145 -24.35 12.70 -1.54
CA GLU A 145 -25.32 13.79 -1.39
C GLU A 145 -26.61 13.56 -2.20
N SER A 146 -26.53 12.82 -3.32
CA SER A 146 -27.69 12.42 -4.14
C SER A 146 -28.53 11.29 -3.52
N GLY A 147 -28.07 10.67 -2.43
CA GLY A 147 -28.77 9.58 -1.75
C GLY A 147 -28.04 8.25 -1.86
N LYS A 148 -28.77 7.14 -1.99
CA LYS A 148 -28.15 5.81 -2.07
C LYS A 148 -27.44 5.65 -3.41
N CYS A 149 -26.15 5.34 -3.39
CA CYS A 149 -25.38 5.14 -4.61
C CYS A 149 -25.87 3.90 -5.37
N HIS A 150 -25.84 3.95 -6.70
CA HIS A 150 -26.21 2.82 -7.54
C HIS A 150 -25.19 1.68 -7.45
N GLN A 151 -23.91 1.97 -7.74
CA GLN A 151 -22.83 1.00 -7.70
C GLN A 151 -21.51 1.66 -7.29
N VAL A 152 -20.83 1.07 -6.30
CA VAL A 152 -19.50 1.52 -5.88
C VAL A 152 -18.56 0.32 -5.96
N THR A 153 -17.49 0.46 -6.75
CA THR A 153 -16.51 -0.61 -6.95
C THR A 153 -15.26 -0.40 -6.10
N HIS A 154 -14.83 0.86 -5.93
CA HIS A 154 -13.65 1.21 -5.14
C HIS A 154 -13.89 2.42 -4.25
N TRP A 155 -13.07 2.54 -3.21
CA TRP A 155 -13.03 3.72 -2.35
C TRP A 155 -11.60 4.06 -1.94
N GLN A 156 -11.36 5.30 -1.52
CA GLN A 156 -10.12 5.71 -0.87
C GLN A 156 -10.41 6.77 0.21
N PRO A 157 -9.59 6.86 1.28
CA PRO A 157 -9.73 7.94 2.24
C PRO A 157 -9.57 9.31 1.56
N LEU A 158 -10.26 10.33 2.07
CA LEU A 158 -10.04 11.69 1.61
C LEU A 158 -8.58 12.12 1.88
N PRO A 159 -8.00 12.97 1.01
CA PRO A 159 -6.69 13.56 1.27
C PRO A 159 -6.65 14.23 2.64
N SER A 160 -5.51 14.13 3.31
CA SER A 160 -5.30 14.89 4.55
C SER A 160 -5.34 16.39 4.25
N PRO A 161 -5.89 17.22 5.15
CA PRO A 161 -5.85 18.66 4.98
C PRO A 161 -4.39 19.15 4.87
N PRO A 162 -4.15 20.30 4.21
CA PRO A 162 -2.82 20.89 4.12
C PRO A 162 -2.21 21.11 5.52
N VAL A 163 -0.93 20.77 5.67
CA VAL A 163 -0.22 20.81 6.96
C VAL A 163 0.28 22.23 7.29
N THR A 164 0.27 23.14 6.33
CA THR A 164 0.66 24.55 6.47
C THR A 164 -0.33 25.46 5.74
N LYS A 165 -0.66 26.60 6.36
CA LYS A 165 -1.42 27.70 5.76
C LYS A 165 -0.48 28.75 5.19
#